data_AF-A0A6P8F7Y4-F1
#
_entry.id   AF-A0A6P8F7Y4-F1
#
_cell.length_a   1.000
_cell.length_b   1.000
_cell.length_c   1.000
_cell.angle_alpha   90.00
_cell.angle_beta   90.00
_cell.angle_gamma   90.00
#
_symmetry.space_group_name_H-M   'P 1'
#
loop_
_entity.id
_entity.type
_entity.pdbx_description
1 polymer ?
#
loop_
_entity_poly.entity_id
_entity_poly.type
_entity_poly.pdbx_seq_one_letter_code
_entity_poly.pdbx_strand_id
1 'polypeptide(L)'
;MEEKLEHPDSGEMIQWKVFLISYWGDQIGQKVKKICDCFHTQTFPYPDSVAEREEILGGLGVRIEDIKSVMTETEQYLQQLLVKALAVLPQWKVRVQKCKAVHMVLNLCSPSVTEKCLIAEAWCPVSQLPALQSALREGGRKTGSAVDSFFNRLPTTVSPPTLFPTNSFSVGFQNIVDAYGIASYREVNPAVFTIITFPFLFAVMFGDVGHGMLMSLIALWMVLEEKDPKLRNNTNEIWRMMFGGRYLILLMGLFSVYTGAIYNECFSRGLSPFSSGWHIQPMAQHYNWTAEDISNNQYLTLDPNVPGVFTGPYPFGIDPIWGMANNHLTFLNSYKMKMSVIIGVIHMTFGVCLSFFNYVHFKQFSSIFLVLIPELMFMLCLFGYLVFMVIFKWLAYGPADSNKAPSILIHFINMFMFTENASNPPLYEGQMMVQAVLVVVALCAVPVLLLGKPIHLYVQHKRRGGHLTGDRRPLLAENGSINAQQVEVESGSHAEEEEFDAADAFMHQAIHTIEYCLGCISNTASYLRLWALSLAHAQLSEVLWVMVMRIALRSQPYVGSVMLAAIFAAFAVLTVSILLVMEGLSAFLHALRLHWVEFQNKFYGGTGYKFNPFAFTSIISISLGN
;
A
#
# COMPACT_ATOMS: atom_id res chain seq x y z
N MET A 1 32.67 -42.56 34.07
CA MET A 1 31.97 -41.62 34.94
C MET A 1 30.52 -41.54 34.47
N GLU A 2 29.58 -41.48 35.41
CA GLU A 2 28.16 -41.32 35.07
C GLU A 2 27.86 -39.90 34.57
N GLU A 3 28.61 -38.92 35.06
CA GLU A 3 28.55 -37.53 34.61
C GLU A 3 29.38 -37.33 33.32
N LYS A 4 28.81 -36.54 32.40
CA LYS A 4 29.50 -36.07 31.19
C LYS A 4 30.42 -34.93 31.57
N LEU A 5 31.67 -34.98 31.13
CA LEU A 5 32.64 -33.90 31.34
C LEU A 5 32.97 -33.25 30.01
N GLU A 6 33.21 -31.95 30.06
CA GLU A 6 33.60 -31.17 28.90
C GLU A 6 34.99 -31.62 28.40
N HIS A 7 35.08 -31.90 27.11
CA HIS A 7 36.34 -32.21 26.48
C HIS A 7 37.18 -30.93 26.34
N PRO A 8 38.44 -30.90 26.84
CA PRO A 8 39.22 -29.66 26.97
C PRO A 8 39.52 -28.94 25.64
N ASP A 9 39.55 -29.66 24.51
CA ASP A 9 39.85 -29.06 23.20
C ASP A 9 38.61 -28.78 22.32
N SER A 10 37.49 -29.47 22.57
CA SER A 10 36.30 -29.38 21.70
C SER A 10 35.10 -28.70 22.37
N GLY A 11 35.11 -28.57 23.70
CA GLY A 11 33.97 -28.03 24.45
C GLY A 11 32.74 -28.94 24.47
N GLU A 12 32.84 -30.17 23.94
CA GLU A 12 31.73 -31.11 23.90
C GLU A 12 31.60 -31.90 25.20
N MET A 13 30.37 -32.12 25.66
CA MET A 13 30.06 -32.92 26.84
C MET A 13 30.13 -34.42 26.51
N ILE A 14 31.28 -35.05 26.81
CA ILE A 14 31.54 -36.46 26.50
C ILE A 14 31.47 -37.31 27.76
N GLN A 15 30.96 -38.54 27.63
CA GLN A 15 30.99 -39.51 28.72
C GLN A 15 32.35 -40.21 28.77
N TRP A 16 33.15 -39.88 29.78
CA TRP A 16 34.45 -40.50 29.97
C TRP A 16 34.33 -41.89 30.57
N LYS A 17 35.00 -42.87 29.96
CA LYS A 17 35.17 -44.22 30.54
C LYS A 17 36.60 -44.38 31.02
N VAL A 18 36.75 -44.80 32.27
CA VAL A 18 38.05 -45.05 32.89
C VAL A 18 38.31 -46.56 32.81
N PHE A 19 39.49 -46.95 32.36
CA PHE A 19 39.94 -48.34 32.31
C PHE A 19 41.36 -48.43 32.89
N LEU A 20 41.68 -49.56 33.51
CA LEU A 20 43.00 -49.85 34.09
C LEU A 20 43.70 -50.91 33.25
N ILE A 21 44.96 -50.66 32.87
CA ILE A 21 45.79 -51.65 32.16
C ILE A 21 46.95 -52.02 33.08
N SER A 22 47.02 -53.29 33.49
CA SER A 22 48.17 -53.86 34.19
C SER A 22 49.03 -54.60 33.16
N TYR A 23 50.34 -54.36 33.18
CA TYR A 23 51.31 -55.03 32.32
C TYR A 23 52.56 -55.37 33.13
N TRP A 24 53.24 -56.46 32.76
CA TRP A 24 54.51 -56.87 33.36
C TRP A 24 55.64 -56.62 32.35
N GLY A 25 56.51 -55.64 32.64
CA GLY A 25 57.70 -55.32 31.84
C GLY A 25 57.66 -53.96 31.14
N ASP A 26 58.78 -53.22 31.21
CA ASP A 26 58.90 -51.83 30.74
C ASP A 26 58.72 -51.67 29.23
N GLN A 27 59.17 -52.66 28.44
CA GLN A 27 59.02 -52.64 26.99
C GLN A 27 57.55 -52.73 26.55
N ILE A 28 56.71 -53.44 27.32
CA ILE A 28 55.27 -53.55 27.05
C ILE A 28 54.57 -52.25 27.46
N GLY A 29 54.96 -51.65 28.60
CA GLY A 29 54.44 -50.36 29.05
C GLY A 29 54.61 -49.25 28.02
N GLN A 30 55.79 -49.13 27.40
CA GLN A 30 56.01 -48.14 26.34
C GLN A 30 55.15 -48.38 25.09
N LYS A 31 54.90 -49.64 24.72
CA LYS A 31 53.99 -49.97 23.60
C LYS A 31 52.55 -49.63 23.93
N VAL A 32 52.08 -49.95 25.14
CA VAL A 32 50.73 -49.60 25.61
C VAL A 32 50.54 -48.08 25.65
N LYS A 33 51.55 -47.33 26.12
CA LYS A 33 51.51 -45.86 26.13
C LYS A 33 51.33 -45.28 24.72
N LYS A 34 52.10 -45.77 23.73
CA LYS A 34 51.93 -45.35 22.32
C LYS A 34 50.54 -45.63 21.77
N ILE A 35 49.93 -46.77 22.12
CA ILE A 35 48.56 -47.10 21.71
C ILE A 35 47.56 -46.15 22.35
N CYS A 36 47.72 -45.86 23.65
CA CYS A 36 46.90 -44.89 24.39
C CYS A 36 47.00 -43.49 23.76
N ASP A 37 48.21 -43.05 23.41
CA ASP A 37 48.46 -41.76 22.76
C ASP A 37 47.79 -41.69 21.38
N CYS A 38 47.80 -42.79 20.59
CA CYS A 38 47.10 -42.87 19.29
C CYS A 38 45.58 -42.74 19.41
N PHE A 39 44.99 -43.18 20.53
CA PHE A 39 43.55 -43.04 20.80
C PHE A 39 43.22 -41.75 21.58
N HIS A 40 44.18 -40.84 21.73
CA HIS A 40 44.04 -39.59 22.48
C HIS A 40 43.55 -39.80 23.92
N THR A 41 43.94 -40.90 24.58
CA THR A 41 43.55 -41.15 25.97
C THR A 41 44.48 -40.41 26.94
N GLN A 42 43.90 -39.84 28.01
CA GLN A 42 44.70 -39.21 29.06
C GLN A 42 45.16 -40.27 30.07
N THR A 43 46.48 -40.49 30.14
CA THR A 43 47.08 -41.47 31.06
C THR A 43 47.51 -40.81 32.36
N PHE A 44 47.09 -41.36 33.51
CA PHE A 44 47.51 -40.93 34.84
C PHE A 44 48.35 -42.04 35.52
N PRO A 45 49.46 -41.70 36.20
CA PRO A 45 50.21 -42.67 36.98
C PRO A 45 49.37 -43.12 38.18
N TYR A 46 49.32 -44.43 38.41
CA TYR A 46 48.60 -45.03 39.54
C TYR A 46 49.60 -45.46 40.62
N PRO A 47 49.59 -44.86 41.82
CA PRO A 47 50.51 -45.22 42.90
C PRO A 47 50.24 -46.61 43.49
N ASP A 48 51.31 -47.33 43.80
CA ASP A 48 51.28 -48.68 44.34
C ASP A 48 50.94 -48.73 45.85
N SER A 49 51.30 -47.68 46.60
CA SER A 49 51.04 -47.57 48.05
C SER A 49 49.72 -46.87 48.37
N VAL A 50 49.00 -47.38 49.37
CA VAL A 50 47.74 -46.78 49.85
C VAL A 50 47.99 -45.42 50.51
N ALA A 51 49.09 -45.28 51.26
CA ALA A 51 49.44 -44.02 51.94
C ALA A 51 49.79 -42.89 50.95
N GLU A 52 50.56 -43.20 49.90
CA GLU A 52 50.91 -42.23 48.84
C GLU A 52 49.67 -41.80 48.05
N ARG A 53 48.68 -42.68 47.89
CA ARG A 53 47.41 -42.33 47.24
C ARG A 53 46.61 -41.32 48.06
N GLU A 54 46.50 -41.53 49.37
CA GLU A 54 45.79 -40.60 50.25
C GLU A 54 46.46 -39.21 50.26
N GLU A 55 47.80 -39.17 50.24
CA GLU A 55 48.57 -37.92 50.13
C GLU A 55 48.32 -37.19 48.79
N ILE A 56 48.38 -37.91 47.66
CA ILE A 56 48.14 -37.34 46.33
C ILE A 56 46.67 -36.88 46.18
N LEU A 57 45.71 -37.65 46.69
CA LEU A 57 44.30 -37.26 46.68
C LEU A 57 44.06 -36.01 47.54
N GLY A 58 44.69 -35.93 48.72
CA GLY A 58 44.65 -34.73 49.56
C GLY A 58 45.23 -33.50 48.84
N GLY A 59 46.40 -33.64 48.23
CA GLY A 59 47.04 -32.56 47.47
C GLY A 59 46.28 -32.13 46.21
N LEU A 60 45.68 -33.07 45.48
CA LEU A 60 44.80 -32.77 44.34
C LEU A 60 43.52 -32.06 44.78
N GLY A 61 42.93 -32.46 45.91
CA GLY A 61 41.76 -31.80 46.49
C GLY A 61 42.01 -30.31 46.74
N VAL A 62 43.13 -29.98 47.40
CA VAL A 62 43.54 -28.59 47.66
C VAL A 62 43.76 -27.82 46.36
N ARG A 63 44.49 -28.41 45.39
CA ARG A 63 44.73 -27.74 44.09
C ARG A 63 43.45 -27.49 43.28
N ILE A 64 42.49 -28.42 43.34
CA ILE A 64 41.19 -28.23 42.68
C ILE A 64 40.42 -27.09 43.34
N GLU A 65 40.46 -26.98 44.67
CA GLU A 65 39.84 -25.89 45.41
C GLU A 65 40.48 -24.53 45.06
N ASP A 66 41.82 -24.48 45.01
CA ASP A 66 42.56 -23.28 44.59
C ASP A 66 42.21 -22.85 43.16
N ILE A 67 42.18 -23.79 42.19
CA ILE A 67 41.82 -23.49 40.80
C ILE A 67 40.38 -23.00 40.71
N LYS A 68 39.44 -23.63 41.43
CA LYS A 68 38.04 -23.17 41.47
C LYS A 68 37.91 -21.77 42.04
N SER A 69 38.68 -21.44 43.07
CA SER A 69 38.73 -20.11 43.65
C SER A 69 39.22 -19.08 42.62
N VAL A 70 40.35 -19.34 41.96
CA VAL A 70 40.90 -18.45 40.91
C VAL A 70 39.93 -18.29 39.72
N MET A 71 39.29 -19.38 39.29
CA MET A 71 38.32 -19.35 38.20
C MET A 71 37.12 -18.48 38.57
N THR A 72 36.60 -18.63 39.78
CA THR A 72 35.46 -17.84 40.29
C THR A 72 35.81 -16.35 40.34
N GLU A 73 36.99 -15.99 40.88
CA GLU A 73 37.47 -14.60 40.92
C GLU A 73 37.64 -14.02 39.51
N THR A 74 38.15 -14.83 38.56
CA THR A 74 38.34 -14.40 37.17
C THR A 74 37.00 -14.18 36.47
N GLU A 75 36.03 -15.06 36.67
CA GLU A 75 34.67 -14.90 36.14
C GLU A 75 33.99 -13.67 36.72
N GLN A 76 34.10 -13.45 38.02
CA GLN A 76 33.57 -12.25 38.67
C GLN A 76 34.21 -10.97 38.11
N TYR A 77 35.53 -10.96 37.94
CA TYR A 77 36.24 -9.84 37.32
C TYR A 77 35.77 -9.59 35.88
N LEU A 78 35.62 -10.65 35.08
CA LEU A 78 35.13 -10.55 33.70
C LEU A 78 33.70 -10.02 33.65
N GLN A 79 32.82 -10.50 34.52
CA GLN A 79 31.44 -10.01 34.64
C GLN A 79 31.42 -8.52 35.03
N GLN A 80 32.23 -8.09 36.00
CA GLN A 80 32.33 -6.68 36.39
C GLN A 80 32.83 -5.81 35.23
N LEU A 81 33.82 -6.27 34.47
CA LEU A 81 34.34 -5.57 33.30
C LEU A 81 33.26 -5.49 32.19
N LEU A 82 32.55 -6.59 31.95
CA LEU A 82 31.49 -6.67 30.96
C LEU A 82 30.35 -5.71 31.29
N VAL A 83 29.91 -5.64 32.55
CA VAL A 83 28.88 -4.69 33.00
C VAL A 83 29.33 -3.25 32.77
N LYS A 84 30.59 -2.92 33.10
CA LYS A 84 31.16 -1.59 32.83
C LYS A 84 31.20 -1.29 31.32
N ALA A 85 31.60 -2.24 30.48
CA ALA A 85 31.66 -2.07 29.04
C ALA A 85 30.25 -1.89 28.43
N LEU A 86 29.28 -2.72 28.85
CA LEU A 86 27.88 -2.65 28.41
C LEU A 86 27.23 -1.31 28.75
N ALA A 87 27.60 -0.69 29.87
CA ALA A 87 27.08 0.63 30.25
C ALA A 87 27.51 1.75 29.26
N VAL A 88 28.73 1.66 28.69
CA VAL A 88 29.27 2.73 27.83
C VAL A 88 29.11 2.41 26.33
N LEU A 89 28.94 1.13 25.96
CA LEU A 89 28.84 0.67 24.57
C LEU A 89 27.78 1.43 23.73
N PRO A 90 26.54 1.68 24.21
CA PRO A 90 25.54 2.39 23.41
C PRO A 90 25.97 3.82 23.06
N GLN A 91 26.63 4.51 24.00
CA GLN A 91 27.11 5.88 23.79
C GLN A 91 28.23 5.91 22.74
N TRP A 92 29.18 4.97 22.82
CA TRP A 92 30.25 4.84 21.83
C TRP A 92 29.72 4.47 20.45
N LYS A 93 28.77 3.53 20.36
CA LYS A 93 28.13 3.14 19.09
C LYS A 93 27.53 4.36 18.39
N VAL A 94 26.76 5.18 19.12
CA VAL A 94 26.15 6.40 18.57
C VAL A 94 27.22 7.42 18.15
N ARG A 95 28.28 7.63 18.93
CA ARG A 95 29.36 8.56 18.58
C ARG A 95 30.09 8.15 17.31
N VAL A 96 30.50 6.89 17.21
CA VAL A 96 31.21 6.36 16.03
C VAL A 96 30.33 6.45 14.77
N GLN A 97 29.03 6.14 14.89
CA GLN A 97 28.09 6.26 13.77
C GLN A 97 27.90 7.69 13.30
N LYS A 98 27.77 8.65 14.23
CA LYS A 98 27.70 10.08 13.87
C LYS A 98 28.96 10.54 13.17
N CYS A 99 30.15 10.19 13.67
CA CYS A 99 31.41 10.54 13.02
C CYS A 99 31.51 9.93 11.62
N LYS A 100 31.19 8.64 11.46
CA LYS A 100 31.18 7.95 10.15
C LYS A 100 30.24 8.66 9.16
N ALA A 101 29.04 9.04 9.60
CA ALA A 101 28.07 9.73 8.76
C ALA A 101 28.57 11.11 8.30
N VAL A 102 29.18 11.88 9.20
CA VAL A 102 29.77 13.17 8.84
C VAL A 102 30.90 13.01 7.83
N HIS A 103 31.81 12.05 8.04
CA HIS A 103 32.89 11.77 7.08
C HIS A 103 32.37 11.31 5.71
N MET A 104 31.28 10.54 5.67
CA MET A 104 30.65 10.15 4.42
C MET A 104 30.09 11.36 3.65
N VAL A 105 29.49 12.33 4.35
CA VAL A 105 29.04 13.58 3.72
C VAL A 105 30.21 14.44 3.26
N LEU A 106 31.28 14.55 4.06
CA LEU A 106 32.48 15.29 3.67
C LEU A 106 33.15 14.70 2.42
N ASN A 107 33.10 13.38 2.24
CA ASN A 107 33.59 12.72 1.03
C ASN A 107 32.76 13.04 -0.24
N LEU A 108 31.52 13.51 -0.09
CA LEU A 108 30.69 13.96 -1.22
C LEU A 108 30.96 15.43 -1.60
N CYS A 109 31.65 16.18 -0.74
CA CYS A 109 32.00 17.58 -1.00
C CYS A 109 33.22 17.67 -1.93
N SER A 110 33.26 18.72 -2.75
CA SER A 110 34.44 19.01 -3.58
C SER A 110 35.43 19.89 -2.80
N PRO A 111 36.74 19.56 -2.81
CA PRO A 111 37.75 20.44 -2.23
C PRO A 111 38.03 21.61 -3.17
N SER A 112 38.02 22.83 -2.64
CA SER A 112 38.54 23.98 -3.37
C SER A 112 40.07 23.93 -3.40
N VAL A 113 40.68 24.19 -4.56
CA VAL A 113 42.14 24.18 -4.74
C VAL A 113 42.79 25.45 -4.21
N THR A 114 42.04 26.56 -4.18
CA THR A 114 42.55 27.90 -3.85
C THR A 114 42.39 28.28 -2.39
N GLU A 115 41.35 27.77 -1.72
CA GLU A 115 41.07 28.02 -0.31
C GLU A 115 40.93 26.65 0.37
N LYS A 116 41.41 26.49 1.62
CA LYS A 116 41.24 25.24 2.41
C LYS A 116 39.76 25.05 2.85
N CYS A 117 38.85 25.18 1.90
CA CYS A 117 37.40 25.20 2.05
C CYS A 117 36.80 24.08 1.21
N LEU A 118 35.67 23.55 1.68
CA LEU A 118 34.88 22.53 0.98
C LEU A 118 33.67 23.21 0.34
N ILE A 119 33.40 22.88 -0.91
CA ILE A 119 32.22 23.33 -1.64
C ILE A 119 31.25 22.16 -1.71
N ALA A 120 30.01 22.42 -1.32
CA ALA A 120 28.93 21.43 -1.32
C ALA A 120 27.69 22.00 -1.98
N GLU A 121 27.11 21.23 -2.90
CA GLU A 121 25.81 21.50 -3.49
C GLU A 121 24.75 20.64 -2.78
N ALA A 122 23.69 21.27 -2.30
CA ALA A 122 22.65 20.56 -1.55
C ALA A 122 21.26 21.12 -1.84
N TRP A 123 20.29 20.21 -1.92
CA TRP A 123 18.89 20.56 -2.00
C TRP A 123 18.36 20.95 -0.62
N CYS A 124 17.83 22.17 -0.50
CA CYS A 124 17.21 22.68 0.72
C CYS A 124 15.80 23.22 0.41
N PRO A 125 14.77 22.88 1.18
CA PRO A 125 13.46 23.49 1.05
C PRO A 125 13.53 25.01 1.24
N VAL A 126 12.90 25.77 0.34
CA VAL A 126 12.92 27.25 0.38
C VAL A 126 12.39 27.80 1.71
N SER A 127 11.44 27.10 2.34
CA SER A 127 10.88 27.45 3.65
C SER A 127 11.88 27.34 4.81
N GLN A 128 12.91 26.49 4.68
CA GLN A 128 13.89 26.22 5.74
C GLN A 128 15.22 26.96 5.55
N LEU A 129 15.35 27.78 4.51
CA LEU A 129 16.55 28.59 4.27
C LEU A 129 16.95 29.50 5.46
N PRO A 130 16.03 30.17 6.17
CA PRO A 130 16.40 30.97 7.34
C PRO A 130 17.00 30.12 8.47
N ALA A 131 16.46 28.91 8.67
CA ALA A 131 16.95 27.98 9.68
C ALA A 131 18.37 27.50 9.33
N LEU A 132 18.64 27.18 8.06
CA LEU A 132 19.98 26.83 7.57
C LEU A 132 20.98 27.96 7.82
N GLN A 133 20.62 29.21 7.50
CA GLN A 133 21.48 30.37 7.74
C GLN A 133 21.80 30.56 9.22
N SER A 134 20.83 30.37 10.12
CA SER A 134 21.07 30.43 11.56
C SER A 134 22.01 29.32 12.05
N ALA A 135 21.83 28.09 11.55
CA ALA A 135 22.67 26.95 11.91
C ALA A 135 24.12 27.10 11.44
N LEU A 136 24.33 27.64 10.24
CA LEU A 136 25.65 27.93 9.68
C LEU A 136 26.40 29.00 10.51
N ARG A 137 25.70 30.09 10.87
CA ARG A 137 26.25 31.14 11.75
C ARG A 137 26.59 30.61 13.14
N GLU A 138 25.72 29.80 13.73
CA GLU A 138 25.97 29.18 15.03
C GLU A 138 27.16 28.21 14.97
N GLY A 139 27.26 27.43 13.89
CA GLY A 139 28.40 26.55 13.61
C GLY A 139 29.72 27.32 13.58
N GLY A 140 29.79 28.39 12.78
CA GLY A 140 30.97 29.24 12.69
C GLY A 140 31.38 29.84 14.04
N ARG A 141 30.40 30.33 14.82
CA ARG A 141 30.64 30.88 16.16
C ARG A 141 31.22 29.85 17.13
N LYS A 142 30.76 28.60 17.09
CA LYS A 142 31.27 27.53 17.97
C LYS A 142 32.69 27.11 17.62
N THR A 143 33.06 27.16 16.35
CA THR A 143 34.42 26.80 15.90
C THR A 143 35.43 27.93 16.11
N GLY A 144 34.96 29.16 16.39
CA GLY A 144 35.83 30.33 16.51
C GLY A 144 36.52 30.72 15.20
N SER A 145 35.99 30.27 14.06
CA SER A 145 36.53 30.60 12.75
C SER A 145 36.17 32.04 12.40
N ALA A 146 37.14 32.80 11.89
CA ALA A 146 36.92 34.15 11.37
C ALA A 146 36.22 34.16 10.00
N VAL A 147 36.13 33.00 9.33
CA VAL A 147 35.49 32.87 8.02
C VAL A 147 34.01 32.53 8.21
N ASP A 148 33.15 33.47 7.81
CA ASP A 148 31.71 33.25 7.76
C ASP A 148 31.38 32.19 6.70
N SER A 149 30.59 31.20 7.08
CA SER A 149 30.02 30.25 6.12
C SER A 149 28.94 30.95 5.30
N PHE A 150 29.17 31.06 4.00
CA PHE A 150 28.23 31.65 3.06
C PHE A 150 27.50 30.55 2.27
N PHE A 151 26.28 30.84 1.85
CA PHE A 151 25.54 30.01 0.92
C PHE A 151 25.16 30.86 -0.30
N ASN A 152 25.16 30.26 -1.48
CA ASN A 152 24.72 30.91 -2.70
C ASN A 152 23.55 30.12 -3.31
N ARG A 153 22.60 30.82 -3.94
CA ARG A 153 21.50 30.17 -4.66
C ARG A 153 21.95 29.95 -6.10
N LEU A 154 22.09 28.68 -6.47
CA LEU A 154 22.45 28.29 -7.82
C LEU A 154 21.17 28.07 -8.65
N PRO A 155 20.98 28.76 -9.78
CA PRO A 155 19.94 28.37 -10.74
C PRO A 155 20.40 27.10 -11.45
N THR A 156 19.66 26.01 -11.29
CA THR A 156 19.96 24.73 -11.94
C THR A 156 18.82 24.31 -12.86
N THR A 157 19.16 23.59 -13.94
CA THR A 157 18.20 22.99 -14.88
C THR A 157 17.77 21.59 -14.45
N VAL A 158 18.47 20.98 -13.50
CA VAL A 158 18.16 19.65 -12.96
C VAL A 158 16.87 19.71 -12.15
N SER A 159 15.97 18.76 -12.37
CA SER A 159 14.72 18.65 -11.61
C SER A 159 15.04 18.45 -10.11
N PRO A 160 14.43 19.19 -9.18
CA PRO A 160 14.69 19.04 -7.74
C PRO A 160 13.90 17.86 -7.12
N PRO A 161 14.33 17.37 -5.95
CA PRO A 161 13.62 16.29 -5.24
C PRO A 161 12.26 16.75 -4.73
N THR A 162 11.33 15.80 -4.60
CA THR A 162 10.01 16.07 -4.04
C THR A 162 9.95 15.81 -2.55
N LEU A 163 9.43 16.79 -1.81
CA LEU A 163 9.18 16.73 -0.38
C LEU A 163 7.71 17.02 -0.11
N PHE A 164 7.04 16.11 0.61
CA PHE A 164 5.72 16.34 1.17
C PHE A 164 5.82 16.49 2.69
N PRO A 165 5.27 17.56 3.28
CA PRO A 165 5.13 17.65 4.74
C PRO A 165 4.10 16.60 5.19
N THR A 166 4.56 15.59 5.91
CA THR A 166 3.71 14.49 6.40
C THR A 166 3.51 14.58 7.91
N ASN A 167 2.30 14.27 8.35
CA ASN A 167 1.93 14.13 9.76
C ASN A 167 1.81 12.63 10.10
N SER A 168 1.80 12.26 11.38
CA SER A 168 1.63 10.85 11.80
C SER A 168 0.44 10.14 11.15
N PHE A 169 -0.62 10.88 10.84
CA PHE A 169 -1.79 10.40 10.11
C PHE A 169 -1.56 10.18 8.61
N SER A 170 -0.94 11.15 7.91
CA SER A 170 -0.79 11.09 6.45
C SER A 170 0.41 10.26 5.98
N VAL A 171 1.38 9.96 6.84
CA VAL A 171 2.55 9.14 6.50
C VAL A 171 2.16 7.78 5.91
N GLY A 172 1.18 7.10 6.49
CA GLY A 172 0.74 5.78 6.01
C GLY A 172 0.19 5.83 4.58
N PHE A 173 -0.68 6.80 4.29
CA PHE A 173 -1.25 7.00 2.96
C PHE A 173 -0.20 7.45 1.93
N GLN A 174 0.72 8.34 2.34
CA GLN A 174 1.80 8.80 1.47
C GLN A 174 2.73 7.64 1.08
N ASN A 175 3.09 6.77 2.02
CA ASN A 175 3.94 5.61 1.73
C ASN A 175 3.31 4.65 0.71
N ILE A 176 1.98 4.50 0.71
CA ILE A 176 1.26 3.68 -0.28
C ILE A 176 1.31 4.30 -1.68
N VAL A 177 1.24 5.64 -1.77
CA VAL A 177 1.37 6.34 -3.05
C VAL A 177 2.82 6.31 -3.54
N ASP A 178 3.78 6.60 -2.65
CA ASP A 178 5.22 6.56 -2.94
C ASP A 178 5.69 5.17 -3.41
N ALA A 179 5.01 4.09 -2.97
CA ALA A 179 5.32 2.72 -3.37
C ALA A 179 5.01 2.43 -4.85
N TYR A 180 4.08 3.16 -5.47
CA TYR A 180 3.82 3.06 -6.91
C TYR A 180 4.87 3.82 -7.72
N GLY A 181 5.18 5.03 -7.29
CA GLY A 181 6.17 5.91 -7.90
C GLY A 181 6.23 7.22 -7.14
N ILE A 182 7.29 7.99 -7.32
CA ILE A 182 7.48 9.27 -6.63
C ILE A 182 7.01 10.39 -7.54
N ALA A 183 6.22 11.31 -6.97
CA ALA A 183 5.62 12.40 -7.73
C ALA A 183 6.68 13.28 -8.39
N SER A 184 6.38 13.83 -9.56
CA SER A 184 7.26 14.82 -10.18
C SER A 184 7.22 16.14 -9.40
N TYR A 185 8.25 16.97 -9.58
CA TYR A 185 8.33 18.24 -8.84
C TYR A 185 7.14 19.16 -9.14
N ARG A 186 6.41 19.52 -8.08
CA ARG A 186 5.17 20.32 -8.11
C ARG A 186 4.00 19.70 -8.88
N GLU A 187 3.96 18.38 -8.97
CA GLU A 187 2.78 17.64 -9.41
C GLU A 187 1.73 17.55 -8.30
N VAL A 188 0.44 17.41 -8.68
CA VAL A 188 -0.65 17.17 -7.71
C VAL A 188 -0.42 15.85 -6.98
N ASN A 189 -0.42 15.90 -5.65
CA ASN A 189 -0.23 14.71 -4.82
C ASN A 189 -1.53 13.88 -4.73
N PRO A 190 -1.54 12.61 -5.21
CA PRO A 190 -2.70 11.73 -5.09
C PRO A 190 -3.05 11.42 -3.62
N ALA A 191 -2.08 11.46 -2.71
CA ALA A 191 -2.24 10.97 -1.33
C ALA A 191 -3.33 11.70 -0.55
N VAL A 192 -3.60 12.97 -0.87
CA VAL A 192 -4.66 13.74 -0.21
C VAL A 192 -6.04 13.15 -0.49
N PHE A 193 -6.27 12.69 -1.72
CA PHE A 193 -7.53 12.09 -2.13
C PHE A 193 -7.64 10.64 -1.65
N THR A 194 -6.54 9.90 -1.69
CA THR A 194 -6.52 8.50 -1.24
C THR A 194 -6.87 8.35 0.24
N ILE A 195 -6.67 9.36 1.09
CA ILE A 195 -7.09 9.32 2.51
C ILE A 195 -8.57 8.93 2.66
N ILE A 196 -9.44 9.38 1.75
CA ILE A 196 -10.89 9.11 1.82
C ILE A 196 -11.31 8.08 0.77
N THR A 197 -10.85 8.21 -0.48
CA THR A 197 -11.31 7.34 -1.57
C THR A 197 -10.85 5.89 -1.38
N PHE A 198 -9.66 5.68 -0.80
CA PHE A 198 -9.11 4.35 -0.60
C PHE A 198 -9.91 3.54 0.43
N PRO A 199 -10.12 4.03 1.68
CA PRO A 199 -10.98 3.35 2.63
C PRO A 199 -12.42 3.17 2.13
N PHE A 200 -12.96 4.12 1.36
CA PHE A 200 -14.31 4.01 0.80
C PHE A 200 -14.44 2.89 -0.24
N LEU A 201 -13.52 2.79 -1.21
CA LEU A 201 -13.56 1.70 -2.20
C LEU A 201 -13.32 0.33 -1.56
N PHE A 202 -12.45 0.26 -0.55
CA PHE A 202 -12.30 -0.93 0.28
C PHE A 202 -13.62 -1.31 0.97
N ALA A 203 -14.30 -0.34 1.58
CA ALA A 203 -15.57 -0.57 2.28
C ALA A 203 -16.70 -1.06 1.37
N VAL A 204 -16.71 -0.66 0.09
CA VAL A 204 -17.67 -1.18 -0.89
C VAL A 204 -17.45 -2.67 -1.19
N MET A 205 -16.18 -3.13 -1.21
CA MET A 205 -15.80 -4.54 -1.35
C MET A 205 -16.02 -5.34 -0.06
N PHE A 206 -15.72 -4.75 1.09
CA PHE A 206 -15.74 -5.38 2.40
C PHE A 206 -16.85 -4.76 3.28
N GLY A 207 -18.08 -4.72 2.77
CA GLY A 207 -19.21 -4.08 3.45
C GLY A 207 -19.94 -5.03 4.38
N ASP A 208 -19.51 -5.13 5.65
CA ASP A 208 -20.21 -5.85 6.72
C ASP A 208 -20.06 -5.07 8.03
N VAL A 209 -21.18 -4.79 8.70
CA VAL A 209 -21.20 -4.02 9.96
C VAL A 209 -20.39 -4.73 11.06
N GLY A 210 -20.53 -6.05 11.16
CA GLY A 210 -19.89 -6.85 12.20
C GLY A 210 -18.38 -6.92 12.02
N HIS A 211 -17.93 -7.24 10.80
CA HIS A 211 -16.50 -7.29 10.48
C HIS A 211 -15.85 -5.90 10.53
N GLY A 212 -16.52 -4.87 10.03
CA GLY A 212 -16.06 -3.48 10.09
C GLY A 212 -15.89 -2.99 11.53
N MET A 213 -16.83 -3.33 12.42
CA MET A 213 -16.75 -2.99 13.85
C MET A 213 -15.56 -3.68 14.52
N LEU A 214 -15.30 -4.96 14.23
CA LEU A 214 -14.14 -5.67 14.76
C LEU A 214 -12.82 -5.07 14.28
N MET A 215 -12.70 -4.75 12.98
CA MET A 215 -11.52 -4.06 12.44
C MET A 215 -11.33 -2.68 13.08
N SER A 216 -12.40 -1.90 13.25
CA SER A 216 -12.34 -0.58 13.87
C SER A 216 -11.90 -0.67 15.34
N LEU A 217 -12.33 -1.69 16.07
CA LEU A 217 -11.96 -1.88 17.48
C LEU A 217 -10.47 -2.23 17.60
N ILE A 218 -9.98 -3.17 16.78
CA ILE A 218 -8.55 -3.54 16.74
C ILE A 218 -7.69 -2.34 16.33
N ALA A 219 -8.13 -1.56 15.34
CA ALA A 219 -7.42 -0.36 14.90
C ALA A 219 -7.41 0.73 15.98
N LEU A 220 -8.55 0.95 16.65
CA LEU A 220 -8.64 1.90 17.75
C LEU A 220 -7.71 1.50 18.90
N TRP A 221 -7.66 0.21 19.24
CA TRP A 221 -6.72 -0.31 20.23
C TRP A 221 -5.26 -0.02 19.87
N MET A 222 -4.86 -0.22 18.60
CA MET A 222 -3.51 0.13 18.12
C MET A 222 -3.20 1.64 18.18
N VAL A 223 -4.22 2.49 18.03
CA VAL A 223 -4.07 3.96 18.10
C VAL A 223 -3.97 4.44 19.55
N LEU A 224 -4.74 3.86 20.47
CA LEU A 224 -4.69 4.21 21.89
C LEU A 224 -3.35 3.84 22.53
N GLU A 225 -2.82 2.67 22.17
CA GLU A 225 -1.57 2.14 22.74
C GLU A 225 -0.30 2.64 22.01
N GLU A 226 -0.39 3.75 21.27
CA GLU A 226 0.74 4.28 20.47
C GLU A 226 1.98 4.64 21.30
N LYS A 227 1.79 4.97 22.57
CA LYS A 227 2.88 5.41 23.47
C LYS A 227 3.72 4.24 24.01
N ASP A 228 3.25 3.01 23.86
CA ASP A 228 3.92 1.86 24.46
C ASP A 228 5.16 1.42 23.65
N PRO A 229 6.36 1.44 24.25
CA PRO A 229 7.61 1.15 23.54
C PRO A 229 7.70 -0.30 23.08
N LYS A 230 7.04 -1.25 23.78
CA LYS A 230 6.99 -2.67 23.40
C LYS A 230 6.26 -2.89 22.08
N LEU A 231 5.20 -2.14 21.84
CA LEU A 231 4.38 -2.25 20.64
C LEU A 231 5.07 -1.60 19.43
N ARG A 232 5.81 -0.52 19.68
CA ARG A 232 6.57 0.22 18.67
C ARG A 232 7.86 -0.46 18.22
N ASN A 233 8.56 -1.13 19.13
CA ASN A 233 9.85 -1.80 18.85
C ASN A 233 9.70 -3.28 18.51
N ASN A 234 8.49 -3.77 18.24
CA ASN A 234 8.31 -5.16 17.83
C ASN A 234 9.00 -5.40 16.46
N THR A 235 9.81 -6.45 16.39
CA THR A 235 10.65 -6.79 15.23
C THR A 235 9.89 -7.50 14.12
N ASN A 236 8.69 -8.04 14.40
CA ASN A 236 7.87 -8.73 13.41
C ASN A 236 7.48 -7.78 12.26
N GLU A 237 7.85 -8.13 11.03
CA GLU A 237 7.62 -7.29 9.83
C GLU A 237 6.13 -7.01 9.60
N ILE A 238 5.29 -8.03 9.74
CA ILE A 238 3.83 -7.92 9.61
C ILE A 238 3.28 -6.92 10.63
N TRP A 239 3.79 -6.96 11.86
CA TRP A 239 3.37 -6.04 12.91
C TRP A 239 3.79 -4.60 12.58
N ARG A 240 5.02 -4.38 12.10
CA ARG A 240 5.50 -3.06 11.68
C ARG A 240 4.65 -2.49 10.55
N MET A 241 4.26 -3.31 9.58
CA MET A 241 3.37 -2.91 8.49
C MET A 241 1.99 -2.51 9.01
N MET A 242 1.36 -3.33 9.84
CA MET A 242 0.04 -3.01 10.42
C MET A 242 0.07 -1.76 11.31
N PHE A 243 1.09 -1.62 12.15
CA PHE A 243 1.24 -0.48 13.05
C PHE A 243 1.53 0.83 12.29
N GLY A 244 2.27 0.75 11.18
CA GLY A 244 2.49 1.87 10.26
C GLY A 244 1.20 2.32 9.55
N GLY A 245 0.27 1.38 9.32
CA GLY A 245 -1.03 1.60 8.70
C GLY A 245 -2.20 1.81 9.67
N ARG A 246 -1.98 2.04 10.97
CA ARG A 246 -3.06 2.04 11.99
C ARG A 246 -4.24 2.96 11.69
N TYR A 247 -3.97 4.19 11.22
CA TYR A 247 -5.02 5.16 10.87
C TYR A 247 -5.78 4.76 9.59
N LEU A 248 -5.11 4.07 8.69
CA LEU A 248 -5.71 3.56 7.47
C LEU A 248 -6.68 2.41 7.79
N ILE A 249 -6.28 1.46 8.65
CA ILE A 249 -7.16 0.36 9.09
C ILE A 249 -8.35 0.92 9.87
N LEU A 250 -8.16 1.96 10.68
CA LEU A 250 -9.25 2.63 11.41
C LEU A 250 -10.30 3.21 10.47
N LEU A 251 -9.86 3.96 9.44
CA LEU A 251 -10.77 4.52 8.44
C LEU A 251 -11.47 3.42 7.63
N MET A 252 -10.74 2.38 7.23
CA MET A 252 -11.33 1.23 6.53
C MET A 252 -12.42 0.54 7.34
N GLY A 253 -12.19 0.34 8.66
CA GLY A 253 -13.19 -0.22 9.57
C GLY A 253 -14.43 0.68 9.68
N LEU A 254 -14.26 1.99 9.86
CA LEU A 254 -15.37 2.93 9.99
C LEU A 254 -16.20 3.03 8.70
N PHE A 255 -15.55 3.12 7.54
CA PHE A 255 -16.25 3.12 6.26
C PHE A 255 -16.93 1.78 5.98
N SER A 256 -16.32 0.65 6.37
CA SER A 256 -16.92 -0.69 6.25
C SER A 256 -18.19 -0.83 7.09
N VAL A 257 -18.23 -0.23 8.29
CA VAL A 257 -19.46 -0.14 9.10
C VAL A 257 -20.53 0.67 8.36
N TYR A 258 -20.16 1.81 7.75
CA TYR A 258 -21.10 2.64 6.99
C TYR A 258 -21.66 1.91 5.76
N THR A 259 -20.82 1.28 4.94
CA THR A 259 -21.27 0.54 3.75
C THR A 259 -22.01 -0.74 4.11
N GLY A 260 -21.58 -1.44 5.17
CA GLY A 260 -22.30 -2.59 5.71
C GLY A 260 -23.71 -2.21 6.18
N ALA A 261 -23.86 -1.02 6.78
CA ALA A 261 -25.17 -0.52 7.17
C ALA A 261 -26.06 -0.16 5.95
N ILE A 262 -25.47 0.34 4.86
CA ILE A 262 -26.17 0.54 3.58
C ILE A 262 -26.61 -0.79 2.97
N TYR A 263 -25.74 -1.81 2.96
CA TYR A 263 -26.11 -3.15 2.48
C TYR A 263 -27.07 -3.87 3.42
N ASN A 264 -27.20 -3.38 4.65
CA ASN A 264 -27.95 -4.02 5.72
C ASN A 264 -27.46 -5.45 5.99
N GLU A 265 -26.14 -5.63 6.09
CA GLU A 265 -25.47 -6.91 6.33
C GLU A 265 -24.62 -6.80 7.61
N CYS A 266 -24.95 -7.59 8.64
CA CYS A 266 -24.21 -7.74 9.89
C CYS A 266 -24.01 -9.23 10.18
N PHE A 267 -22.79 -9.76 9.99
CA PHE A 267 -22.52 -11.21 10.06
C PHE A 267 -23.53 -12.03 9.23
N SER A 268 -23.77 -11.60 7.98
CA SER A 268 -24.77 -12.18 7.06
C SER A 268 -26.25 -12.03 7.46
N ARG A 269 -26.57 -11.27 8.51
CA ARG A 269 -27.96 -11.01 8.93
C ARG A 269 -28.33 -9.55 8.76
N GLY A 270 -29.58 -9.32 8.35
CA GLY A 270 -30.15 -7.98 8.26
C GLY A 270 -30.53 -7.43 9.62
N LEU A 271 -30.23 -6.14 9.84
CA LEU A 271 -30.74 -5.36 10.95
C LEU A 271 -32.09 -4.76 10.55
N SER A 272 -33.06 -4.71 11.45
CA SER A 272 -34.37 -4.10 11.20
C SER A 272 -34.57 -2.83 12.06
N PRO A 273 -33.85 -1.73 11.79
CA PRO A 273 -34.01 -0.50 12.58
C PRO A 273 -35.34 0.21 12.30
N PHE A 274 -35.83 0.16 11.06
CA PHE A 274 -37.13 0.71 10.63
C PHE A 274 -38.08 -0.39 10.14
N SER A 275 -39.38 -0.08 10.08
CA SER A 275 -40.40 -0.94 9.48
C SER A 275 -40.11 -1.20 8.00
N SER A 276 -40.23 -2.45 7.55
CA SER A 276 -40.08 -2.82 6.13
C SER A 276 -41.11 -2.11 5.26
N GLY A 277 -40.72 -1.73 4.05
CA GLY A 277 -41.62 -1.16 3.03
C GLY A 277 -42.49 -2.21 2.35
N TRP A 278 -42.22 -3.49 2.62
CA TRP A 278 -42.99 -4.63 2.17
C TRP A 278 -43.93 -5.13 3.27
N HIS A 279 -45.20 -5.31 2.91
CA HIS A 279 -46.23 -5.85 3.80
C HIS A 279 -47.00 -7.01 3.15
N ILE A 280 -47.17 -8.09 3.93
CA ILE A 280 -47.83 -9.31 3.46
C ILE A 280 -49.36 -9.23 3.64
N GLN A 281 -49.84 -8.46 4.61
CA GLN A 281 -51.26 -8.34 4.97
C GLN A 281 -52.20 -7.97 3.80
N PRO A 282 -51.89 -6.95 2.96
CA PRO A 282 -52.78 -6.59 1.85
C PRO A 282 -52.82 -7.67 0.76
N MET A 283 -51.74 -8.43 0.56
CA MET A 283 -51.72 -9.57 -0.37
C MET A 283 -52.62 -10.72 0.13
N ALA A 284 -52.53 -11.03 1.43
CA ALA A 284 -53.36 -12.04 2.06
C ALA A 284 -54.86 -11.70 1.99
N GLN A 285 -55.21 -10.42 2.10
CA GLN A 285 -56.58 -9.93 1.95
C GLN A 285 -57.05 -9.89 0.49
N HIS A 286 -56.17 -9.56 -0.46
CA HIS A 286 -56.51 -9.48 -1.88
C HIS A 286 -56.75 -10.86 -2.51
N TYR A 287 -55.97 -11.87 -2.11
CA TYR A 287 -56.07 -13.24 -2.61
C TYR A 287 -56.79 -14.21 -1.65
N ASN A 288 -57.34 -13.71 -0.53
CA ASN A 288 -57.96 -14.52 0.52
C ASN A 288 -57.12 -15.75 0.94
N TRP A 289 -55.82 -15.54 1.20
CA TRP A 289 -54.94 -16.64 1.60
C TRP A 289 -55.43 -17.28 2.90
N THR A 290 -55.79 -18.57 2.85
CA THR A 290 -56.13 -19.34 4.03
C THR A 290 -54.88 -19.87 4.72
N ALA A 291 -54.98 -20.25 6.00
CA ALA A 291 -53.87 -20.87 6.72
C ALA A 291 -53.39 -22.17 6.05
N GLU A 292 -54.29 -22.86 5.34
CA GLU A 292 -53.98 -24.07 4.56
C GLU A 292 -53.11 -23.74 3.34
N ASP A 293 -53.42 -22.66 2.60
CA ASP A 293 -52.64 -22.22 1.42
C ASP A 293 -51.20 -21.81 1.79
N ILE A 294 -51.02 -21.18 2.95
CA ILE A 294 -49.70 -20.77 3.45
C ILE A 294 -48.90 -21.99 3.90
N SER A 295 -49.56 -23.00 4.48
CA SER A 295 -48.90 -24.24 4.91
C SER A 295 -48.52 -25.16 3.74
N ASN A 296 -49.31 -25.15 2.66
CA ASN A 296 -49.11 -26.02 1.50
C ASN A 296 -48.08 -25.45 0.51
N ASN A 297 -47.97 -24.12 0.39
CA ASN A 297 -47.03 -23.49 -0.53
C ASN A 297 -45.68 -23.20 0.14
N GLN A 298 -44.65 -23.93 -0.29
CA GLN A 298 -43.27 -23.72 0.16
C GLN A 298 -42.68 -22.37 -0.29
N TYR A 299 -43.18 -21.81 -1.40
CA TYR A 299 -42.73 -20.54 -1.95
C TYR A 299 -43.93 -19.64 -2.28
N LEU A 300 -43.93 -18.44 -1.69
CA LEU A 300 -44.93 -17.41 -1.96
C LEU A 300 -44.23 -16.24 -2.67
N THR A 301 -44.89 -15.71 -3.71
CA THR A 301 -44.43 -14.51 -4.42
C THR A 301 -45.29 -13.33 -4.00
N LEU A 302 -44.66 -12.19 -3.77
CA LEU A 302 -45.33 -10.93 -3.45
C LEU A 302 -45.41 -10.10 -4.72
N ASP A 303 -46.63 -9.75 -5.15
CA ASP A 303 -46.84 -8.90 -6.32
C ASP A 303 -46.79 -7.42 -5.89
N PRO A 304 -45.78 -6.64 -6.34
CA PRO A 304 -45.67 -5.22 -6.03
C PRO A 304 -46.79 -4.36 -6.64
N ASN A 305 -47.57 -4.86 -7.61
CA ASN A 305 -48.66 -4.11 -8.23
C ASN A 305 -49.91 -4.03 -7.36
N VAL A 306 -50.04 -4.90 -6.36
CA VAL A 306 -51.18 -4.91 -5.44
C VAL A 306 -51.04 -3.74 -4.44
N PRO A 307 -52.06 -2.88 -4.29
CA PRO A 307 -51.97 -1.70 -3.46
C PRO A 307 -51.72 -2.08 -1.99
N GLY A 308 -50.72 -1.44 -1.39
CA GLY A 308 -50.32 -1.66 0.01
C GLY A 308 -49.26 -2.76 0.22
N VAL A 309 -48.97 -3.60 -0.79
CA VAL A 309 -47.89 -4.61 -0.68
C VAL A 309 -46.51 -3.95 -0.65
N PHE A 310 -46.32 -2.90 -1.45
CA PHE A 310 -45.16 -2.03 -1.42
C PHE A 310 -45.60 -0.60 -1.11
N THR A 311 -45.29 -0.12 0.11
CA THR A 311 -45.69 1.21 0.60
C THR A 311 -44.65 2.30 0.34
N GLY A 312 -43.44 1.92 -0.07
CA GLY A 312 -42.36 2.84 -0.45
C GLY A 312 -40.96 2.24 -0.23
N PRO A 313 -39.92 2.94 -0.71
CA PRO A 313 -38.54 2.52 -0.50
C PRO A 313 -38.14 2.63 0.98
N TYR A 314 -37.24 1.74 1.41
CA TYR A 314 -36.72 1.74 2.77
C TYR A 314 -35.91 3.01 3.04
N PRO A 315 -36.08 3.70 4.19
CA PRO A 315 -35.44 5.00 4.43
C PRO A 315 -33.90 4.98 4.44
N PHE A 316 -33.28 3.87 4.84
CA PHE A 316 -31.82 3.77 4.95
C PHE A 316 -31.31 2.36 4.62
N GLY A 317 -30.59 2.23 3.51
CA GLY A 317 -30.01 0.96 3.08
C GLY A 317 -31.02 0.03 2.40
N ILE A 318 -30.74 -1.27 2.42
CA ILE A 318 -31.56 -2.31 1.78
C ILE A 318 -32.61 -2.83 2.77
N ASP A 319 -33.84 -3.04 2.30
CA ASP A 319 -34.93 -3.55 3.12
C ASP A 319 -34.59 -4.95 3.70
N PRO A 320 -34.73 -5.17 5.01
CA PRO A 320 -34.44 -6.45 5.67
C PRO A 320 -35.18 -7.66 5.07
N ILE A 321 -36.34 -7.46 4.44
CA ILE A 321 -37.12 -8.54 3.84
C ILE A 321 -36.33 -9.30 2.77
N TRP A 322 -35.41 -8.62 2.06
CA TRP A 322 -34.57 -9.24 1.05
C TRP A 322 -33.64 -10.28 1.65
N GLY A 323 -33.17 -10.12 2.89
CA GLY A 323 -32.34 -11.13 3.56
C GLY A 323 -33.07 -12.45 3.84
N MET A 324 -34.40 -12.46 3.82
CA MET A 324 -35.23 -13.67 3.99
C MET A 324 -35.73 -14.24 2.66
N ALA A 325 -35.56 -13.51 1.56
CA ALA A 325 -36.12 -13.88 0.26
C ALA A 325 -35.21 -14.85 -0.51
N ASN A 326 -35.81 -15.79 -1.24
CA ASN A 326 -35.04 -16.74 -2.06
C ASN A 326 -34.44 -16.08 -3.31
N ASN A 327 -35.03 -14.99 -3.79
CA ASN A 327 -34.56 -14.21 -4.94
C ASN A 327 -33.66 -13.03 -4.54
N HIS A 328 -33.11 -13.01 -3.32
CA HIS A 328 -32.25 -11.92 -2.85
C HIS A 328 -30.99 -11.75 -3.71
N LEU A 329 -30.40 -12.87 -4.16
CA LEU A 329 -29.16 -12.85 -4.94
C LEU A 329 -29.35 -12.19 -6.30
N THR A 330 -30.50 -12.36 -6.95
CA THR A 330 -30.76 -11.73 -8.26
C THR A 330 -30.92 -10.21 -8.12
N PHE A 331 -31.57 -9.76 -7.04
CA PHE A 331 -31.70 -8.35 -6.71
C PHE A 331 -30.34 -7.72 -6.35
N LEU A 332 -29.61 -8.30 -5.39
CA LEU A 332 -28.32 -7.79 -4.92
C LEU A 332 -27.27 -7.80 -6.03
N ASN A 333 -27.27 -8.82 -6.88
CA ASN A 333 -26.36 -8.88 -8.02
C ASN A 333 -26.60 -7.70 -8.97
N SER A 334 -27.86 -7.45 -9.36
CA SER A 334 -28.20 -6.31 -10.23
C SER A 334 -27.84 -4.97 -9.61
N TYR A 335 -28.07 -4.80 -8.31
CA TYR A 335 -27.76 -3.58 -7.56
C TYR A 335 -26.25 -3.33 -7.44
N LYS A 336 -25.50 -4.30 -6.88
CA LYS A 336 -24.06 -4.18 -6.61
C LYS A 336 -23.26 -4.01 -7.91
N MET A 337 -23.63 -4.71 -8.99
CA MET A 337 -23.00 -4.53 -10.31
C MET A 337 -23.17 -3.11 -10.85
N LYS A 338 -24.39 -2.55 -10.81
CA LYS A 338 -24.67 -1.18 -11.28
C LYS A 338 -23.98 -0.13 -10.43
N MET A 339 -23.99 -0.28 -9.10
CA MET A 339 -23.30 0.59 -8.16
C MET A 339 -21.79 0.65 -8.44
N SER A 340 -21.17 -0.51 -8.69
CA SER A 340 -19.75 -0.64 -9.02
C SER A 340 -19.37 0.15 -10.28
N VAL A 341 -20.18 0.08 -11.34
CA VAL A 341 -19.97 0.84 -12.58
C VAL A 341 -20.10 2.35 -12.33
N ILE A 342 -21.12 2.78 -11.57
CA ILE A 342 -21.33 4.20 -11.25
C ILE A 342 -20.12 4.77 -10.49
N ILE A 343 -19.68 4.08 -9.43
CA ILE A 343 -18.52 4.49 -8.63
C ILE A 343 -17.26 4.55 -9.50
N GLY A 344 -17.05 3.55 -10.36
CA GLY A 344 -15.89 3.50 -11.24
C GLY A 344 -15.80 4.67 -12.20
N VAL A 345 -16.91 4.98 -12.90
CA VAL A 345 -16.96 6.10 -13.84
C VAL A 345 -16.75 7.43 -13.13
N ILE A 346 -17.37 7.65 -11.97
CA ILE A 346 -17.17 8.88 -11.18
C ILE A 346 -15.71 9.01 -10.72
N HIS A 347 -15.12 7.94 -10.20
CA HIS A 347 -13.74 7.93 -9.71
C HIS A 347 -12.72 8.19 -10.83
N MET A 348 -12.91 7.58 -12.01
CA MET A 348 -12.05 7.84 -13.18
C MET A 348 -12.24 9.25 -13.74
N THR A 349 -13.48 9.75 -13.81
CA THR A 349 -13.78 11.13 -14.21
C THR A 349 -13.05 12.11 -13.31
N PHE A 350 -13.11 11.87 -12.00
CA PHE A 350 -12.39 12.67 -11.02
C PHE A 350 -10.87 12.66 -11.27
N GLY A 351 -10.28 11.50 -11.55
CA GLY A 351 -8.85 11.40 -11.90
C GLY A 351 -8.46 12.20 -13.14
N VAL A 352 -9.24 12.10 -14.23
CA VAL A 352 -9.01 12.90 -15.45
C VAL A 352 -9.13 14.39 -15.16
N CYS A 353 -10.11 14.81 -14.35
CA CYS A 353 -10.26 16.20 -13.92
C CYS A 353 -9.05 16.73 -13.13
N LEU A 354 -8.31 15.88 -12.39
CA LEU A 354 -7.11 16.33 -11.65
C LEU A 354 -5.96 16.72 -12.58
N SER A 355 -5.88 16.13 -13.78
CA SER A 355 -4.87 16.50 -14.78
C SER A 355 -4.99 17.97 -15.22
N PHE A 356 -6.19 18.56 -15.11
CA PHE A 356 -6.41 20.00 -15.36
C PHE A 356 -5.50 20.88 -14.51
N PHE A 357 -5.42 20.58 -13.21
CA PHE A 357 -4.61 21.37 -12.28
C PHE A 357 -3.12 21.27 -12.59
N ASN A 358 -2.66 20.09 -13.02
CA ASN A 358 -1.28 19.90 -13.49
C ASN A 358 -0.99 20.78 -14.71
N TYR A 359 -1.82 20.73 -15.75
CA TYR A 359 -1.61 21.52 -16.97
C TYR A 359 -1.66 23.04 -16.73
N VAL A 360 -2.55 23.49 -15.84
CA VAL A 360 -2.63 24.91 -15.44
C VAL A 360 -1.37 25.33 -14.69
N HIS A 361 -0.88 24.52 -13.74
CA HIS A 361 0.32 24.83 -12.96
C HIS A 361 1.58 24.88 -13.83
N PHE A 362 1.74 23.94 -14.77
CA PHE A 362 2.86 23.92 -15.73
C PHE A 362 2.68 24.90 -16.92
N LYS A 363 1.59 25.68 -16.95
CA LYS A 363 1.27 26.66 -18.00
C LYS A 363 1.21 26.07 -19.42
N GLN A 364 0.80 24.81 -19.54
CA GLN A 364 0.67 24.10 -20.83
C GLN A 364 -0.75 24.19 -21.37
N PHE A 365 -1.19 25.40 -21.75
CA PHE A 365 -2.57 25.65 -22.19
C PHE A 365 -2.97 24.82 -23.43
N SER A 366 -2.03 24.52 -24.32
CA SER A 366 -2.29 23.69 -25.50
C SER A 366 -2.73 22.27 -25.13
N SER A 367 -2.15 21.67 -24.08
CA SER A 367 -2.48 20.32 -23.64
C SER A 367 -3.89 20.24 -23.05
N ILE A 368 -4.39 21.33 -22.45
CA ILE A 368 -5.76 21.40 -21.92
C ILE A 368 -6.78 21.20 -23.05
N PHE A 369 -6.62 21.93 -24.15
CA PHE A 369 -7.56 21.86 -25.27
C PHE A 369 -7.40 20.60 -26.14
N LEU A 370 -6.16 20.12 -26.33
CA LEU A 370 -5.86 19.04 -27.27
C LEU A 370 -5.83 17.64 -26.64
N VAL A 371 -5.67 17.54 -25.32
CA VAL A 371 -5.60 16.26 -24.59
C VAL A 371 -6.77 16.13 -23.61
N LEU A 372 -6.86 17.02 -22.62
CA LEU A 372 -7.85 16.87 -21.54
C LEU A 372 -9.31 16.94 -22.03
N ILE A 373 -9.67 17.91 -22.86
CA ILE A 373 -11.06 18.05 -23.34
C ILE A 373 -11.49 16.82 -24.16
N PRO A 374 -10.73 16.35 -25.17
CA PRO A 374 -11.05 15.13 -25.88
C PRO A 374 -11.15 13.89 -24.99
N GLU A 375 -10.24 13.72 -24.02
CA GLU A 375 -10.28 12.62 -23.05
C GLU A 375 -11.54 12.62 -22.20
N LEU A 376 -11.87 13.77 -21.60
CA LEU A 376 -13.05 13.94 -20.78
C LEU A 376 -14.33 13.73 -21.59
N MET A 377 -14.37 14.29 -22.82
CA MET A 377 -15.50 14.13 -23.73
C MET A 377 -15.69 12.67 -24.13
N PHE A 378 -14.61 11.96 -24.53
CA PHE A 378 -14.67 10.55 -24.89
C PHE A 378 -15.25 9.70 -23.76
N MET A 379 -14.78 9.90 -22.53
CA MET A 379 -15.20 9.09 -21.39
C MET A 379 -16.62 9.45 -20.90
N LEU A 380 -17.00 10.73 -20.87
CA LEU A 380 -18.36 11.15 -20.51
C LEU A 380 -19.40 10.73 -21.55
N CYS A 381 -19.07 10.81 -22.85
CA CYS A 381 -20.00 10.44 -23.92
C CYS A 381 -20.34 8.94 -23.91
N LEU A 382 -19.37 8.07 -23.63
CA LEU A 382 -19.59 6.62 -23.61
C LEU A 382 -20.05 6.13 -22.23
N PHE A 383 -19.23 6.35 -21.20
CA PHE A 383 -19.45 5.77 -19.87
C PHE A 383 -20.28 6.68 -18.96
N GLY A 384 -20.17 8.00 -19.10
CA GLY A 384 -21.09 8.93 -18.43
C GLY A 384 -22.54 8.71 -18.87
N TYR A 385 -22.75 8.44 -20.17
CA TYR A 385 -24.07 8.09 -20.69
C TYR A 385 -24.58 6.73 -20.17
N LEU A 386 -23.69 5.74 -19.99
CA LEU A 386 -24.05 4.47 -19.34
C LEU A 386 -24.57 4.70 -17.90
N VAL A 387 -23.89 5.55 -17.13
CA VAL A 387 -24.35 5.94 -15.77
C VAL A 387 -25.70 6.63 -15.83
N PHE A 388 -25.89 7.55 -16.78
CA PHE A 388 -27.18 8.21 -17.00
C PHE A 388 -28.30 7.20 -17.29
N MET A 389 -28.08 6.20 -18.16
CA MET A 389 -29.07 5.16 -18.43
C MET A 389 -29.46 4.36 -17.18
N VAL A 390 -28.48 4.03 -16.33
CA VAL A 390 -28.73 3.29 -15.09
C VAL A 390 -29.63 4.09 -14.15
N ILE A 391 -29.29 5.36 -13.93
CA ILE A 391 -30.06 6.26 -13.06
C ILE A 391 -31.45 6.52 -13.64
N PHE A 392 -31.53 6.77 -14.95
CA PHE A 392 -32.82 6.97 -15.63
C PHE A 392 -33.71 5.74 -15.50
N LYS A 393 -33.17 4.53 -15.68
CA LYS A 393 -33.94 3.30 -15.52
C LYS A 393 -34.49 3.14 -14.10
N TRP A 394 -33.73 3.53 -13.07
CA TRP A 394 -34.18 3.50 -11.68
C TRP A 394 -35.31 4.49 -11.37
N LEU A 395 -35.40 5.60 -12.10
CA LEU A 395 -36.43 6.63 -11.90
C LEU A 395 -37.68 6.41 -12.75
N ALA A 396 -37.53 5.90 -13.98
CA ALA A 396 -38.61 5.86 -14.96
C ALA A 396 -39.48 4.58 -14.90
N TYR A 397 -38.92 3.43 -14.51
CA TYR A 397 -39.65 2.16 -14.53
C TYR A 397 -40.11 1.75 -13.14
N GLY A 398 -41.43 1.72 -12.93
CA GLY A 398 -42.06 1.17 -11.74
C GLY A 398 -42.48 -0.31 -11.90
N PRO A 399 -43.14 -0.88 -10.88
CA PRO A 399 -43.66 -2.25 -10.91
C PRO A 399 -44.62 -2.54 -12.07
N ALA A 400 -45.48 -1.58 -12.42
CA ALA A 400 -46.51 -1.71 -13.44
C ALA A 400 -45.93 -1.87 -14.87
N ASP A 401 -44.75 -1.30 -15.13
CA ASP A 401 -44.09 -1.31 -16.43
C ASP A 401 -42.95 -2.34 -16.53
N SER A 402 -42.87 -3.26 -15.56
CA SER A 402 -41.80 -4.27 -15.46
C SER A 402 -41.63 -5.13 -16.72
N ASN A 403 -42.74 -5.50 -17.38
CA ASN A 403 -42.72 -6.30 -18.61
C ASN A 403 -42.09 -5.59 -19.81
N LYS A 404 -42.01 -4.25 -19.79
CA LYS A 404 -41.43 -3.45 -20.87
C LYS A 404 -40.03 -2.94 -20.54
N ALA A 405 -39.47 -3.28 -19.38
CA ALA A 405 -38.19 -2.75 -18.92
C ALA A 405 -37.01 -3.32 -19.75
N PRO A 406 -36.31 -2.49 -20.55
CA PRO A 406 -35.29 -2.98 -21.48
C PRO A 406 -33.95 -3.28 -20.78
N SER A 407 -33.10 -4.07 -21.44
CA SER A 407 -31.76 -4.39 -20.93
C SER A 407 -30.74 -3.30 -21.29
N ILE A 408 -30.09 -2.73 -20.27
CA ILE A 408 -29.07 -1.68 -20.45
C ILE A 408 -27.87 -2.20 -21.25
N LEU A 409 -27.49 -3.47 -21.05
CA LEU A 409 -26.35 -4.07 -21.74
C LEU A 409 -26.57 -4.12 -23.26
N ILE A 410 -27.78 -4.50 -23.69
CA ILE A 410 -28.10 -4.57 -25.13
C ILE A 410 -28.12 -3.17 -25.74
N HIS A 411 -28.67 -2.18 -25.03
CA HIS A 411 -28.64 -0.78 -25.49
C HIS A 411 -27.22 -0.22 -25.59
N PHE A 412 -26.32 -0.63 -24.70
CA PHE A 412 -24.92 -0.25 -24.76
C PHE A 412 -24.17 -0.93 -25.94
N ILE A 413 -24.46 -2.19 -26.23
CA ILE A 413 -23.88 -2.89 -27.40
C ILE A 413 -24.41 -2.29 -28.71
N ASN A 414 -25.73 -2.09 -28.79
CA ASN A 414 -26.40 -1.51 -29.96
C ASN A 414 -25.93 -0.09 -30.25
N MET A 415 -25.56 0.68 -29.22
CA MET A 415 -24.96 2.01 -29.37
C MET A 415 -23.67 1.97 -30.21
N PHE A 416 -22.80 0.98 -30.01
CA PHE A 416 -21.57 0.84 -30.82
C PHE A 416 -21.81 0.18 -32.18
N MET A 417 -22.79 -0.72 -32.27
CA MET A 417 -23.07 -1.46 -33.51
C MET A 417 -23.99 -0.69 -34.48
N PHE A 418 -24.58 0.43 -34.06
CA PHE A 418 -25.58 1.20 -34.83
C PHE A 418 -26.74 0.32 -35.36
N THR A 419 -27.23 -0.60 -34.53
CA THR A 419 -28.30 -1.54 -34.90
C THR A 419 -29.48 -1.45 -33.96
N GLU A 420 -30.66 -1.76 -34.49
CA GLU A 420 -31.91 -1.78 -33.74
C GLU A 420 -32.31 -3.22 -33.41
N ASN A 421 -32.74 -3.44 -32.17
CA ASN A 421 -33.38 -4.69 -31.77
C ASN A 421 -34.86 -4.40 -31.49
N ALA A 422 -35.75 -4.93 -32.34
CA ALA A 422 -37.21 -4.77 -32.20
C ALA A 422 -37.76 -5.35 -30.87
N SER A 423 -36.99 -6.21 -30.20
CA SER A 423 -37.34 -6.82 -28.91
C SER A 423 -37.06 -5.93 -27.69
N ASN A 424 -36.29 -4.84 -27.81
CA ASN A 424 -36.00 -3.93 -26.70
C ASN A 424 -36.55 -2.52 -26.98
N PRO A 425 -37.56 -2.04 -26.22
CA PRO A 425 -38.08 -0.69 -26.41
C PRO A 425 -37.06 0.39 -26.01
N PRO A 426 -37.14 1.59 -26.62
CA PRO A 426 -36.33 2.73 -26.20
C PRO A 426 -36.71 3.19 -24.78
N LEU A 427 -35.73 3.68 -24.02
CA LEU A 427 -35.89 4.26 -22.68
C LEU A 427 -36.67 5.58 -22.72
N TYR A 428 -36.39 6.42 -23.70
CA TYR A 428 -36.97 7.75 -23.84
C TYR A 428 -37.08 8.14 -25.32
N GLU A 429 -37.93 9.11 -25.61
CA GLU A 429 -38.16 9.59 -26.98
C GLU A 429 -36.89 10.21 -27.57
N GLY A 430 -36.46 9.75 -28.74
CA GLY A 430 -35.26 10.26 -29.41
C GLY A 430 -33.93 9.63 -28.94
N GLN A 431 -33.96 8.54 -28.15
CA GLN A 431 -32.74 7.85 -27.68
C GLN A 431 -31.74 7.53 -28.79
N MET A 432 -32.22 7.07 -29.96
CA MET A 432 -31.35 6.70 -31.08
C MET A 432 -30.52 7.88 -31.59
N MET A 433 -31.16 9.05 -31.74
CA MET A 433 -30.47 10.25 -32.21
C MET A 433 -29.39 10.66 -31.21
N VAL A 434 -29.69 10.63 -29.91
CA VAL A 434 -28.73 10.98 -28.86
C VAL A 434 -27.56 10.00 -28.83
N GLN A 435 -27.82 8.69 -28.92
CA GLN A 435 -26.79 7.65 -28.98
C GLN A 435 -25.87 7.82 -30.18
N ALA A 436 -26.45 8.04 -31.37
CA ALA A 436 -25.67 8.25 -32.59
C ALA A 436 -24.78 9.50 -32.48
N VAL A 437 -25.31 10.62 -31.97
CA VAL A 437 -24.53 11.85 -31.76
C VAL A 437 -23.40 11.63 -30.77
N LEU A 438 -23.66 10.97 -29.64
CA LEU A 438 -22.64 10.70 -28.61
C LEU A 438 -21.48 9.85 -29.15
N VAL A 439 -21.78 8.81 -29.93
CA VAL A 439 -20.73 7.94 -30.52
C VAL A 439 -19.94 8.68 -31.59
N VAL A 440 -20.59 9.48 -32.44
CA VAL A 440 -19.90 10.31 -33.44
C VAL A 440 -18.98 11.32 -32.76
N VAL A 441 -19.44 11.99 -31.70
CA VAL A 441 -18.63 12.93 -30.92
C VAL A 441 -17.43 12.21 -30.27
N ALA A 442 -17.64 11.04 -29.67
CA ALA A 442 -16.56 10.25 -29.10
C ALA A 442 -15.54 9.80 -30.17
N LEU A 443 -15.99 9.41 -31.36
CA LEU A 443 -15.12 9.00 -32.46
C LEU A 443 -14.33 10.18 -33.05
N CYS A 444 -14.94 11.38 -33.12
CA CYS A 444 -14.25 12.61 -33.50
C CYS A 444 -13.20 13.06 -32.47
N ALA A 445 -13.32 12.66 -31.20
CA ALA A 445 -12.32 12.96 -30.17
C ALA A 445 -10.96 12.27 -30.45
N VAL A 446 -10.98 11.07 -31.04
CA VAL A 446 -9.78 10.24 -31.24
C VAL A 446 -8.80 10.89 -32.22
N PRO A 447 -9.19 11.36 -33.42
CA PRO A 447 -8.29 12.11 -34.31
C PRO A 447 -7.72 13.38 -33.66
N VAL A 448 -8.52 14.10 -32.86
CA VAL A 448 -8.07 15.32 -32.17
C VAL A 448 -6.97 14.99 -31.16
N LEU A 449 -7.12 13.90 -30.40
CA LEU A 449 -6.12 13.44 -29.44
C LEU A 449 -4.82 12.98 -30.12
N LEU A 450 -4.96 12.25 -31.24
CA LEU A 450 -3.83 11.69 -31.98
C LEU A 450 -2.99 12.78 -32.65
N LEU A 451 -3.65 13.69 -33.37
CA LEU A 451 -2.99 14.66 -34.24
C LEU A 451 -2.75 16.01 -33.57
N GLY A 452 -3.53 16.37 -32.55
CA GLY A 452 -3.55 17.72 -31.98
C GLY A 452 -2.18 18.17 -31.47
N LYS A 453 -1.64 17.46 -30.48
CA LYS A 453 -0.36 17.80 -29.83
C LYS A 453 0.84 17.79 -30.80
N PRO A 454 1.09 16.75 -31.61
CA PRO A 454 2.26 16.73 -32.50
C PRO A 454 2.18 17.81 -33.58
N ILE A 455 1.00 18.09 -34.14
CA ILE A 455 0.82 19.18 -35.12
C ILE A 455 1.10 20.54 -34.47
N HIS A 456 0.61 20.77 -33.24
CA HIS A 456 0.88 22.01 -32.53
C HIS A 456 2.38 22.22 -32.29
N LEU A 457 3.09 21.19 -31.83
CA LEU A 457 4.54 21.23 -31.59
C LEU A 457 5.30 21.48 -32.91
N TYR A 458 4.93 20.79 -33.99
CA TYR A 458 5.52 20.98 -35.31
C TYR A 458 5.33 22.41 -35.84
N VAL A 459 4.12 22.98 -35.70
CA VAL A 459 3.83 24.37 -36.11
C VAL A 459 4.62 25.37 -35.27
N GLN A 460 4.75 25.14 -33.96
CA GLN A 460 5.54 25.99 -33.07
C GLN A 460 7.03 25.96 -33.42
N HIS A 461 7.56 24.78 -33.72
CA HIS A 461 8.95 24.61 -34.15
C HIS A 461 9.21 25.31 -35.48
N LYS A 462 8.34 25.11 -36.48
CA LYS A 462 8.46 25.77 -37.81
C LYS A 462 8.37 27.30 -37.71
N ARG A 463 7.53 27.83 -36.81
CA ARG A 463 7.44 29.28 -36.55
C ARG A 463 8.68 29.85 -35.86
N ARG A 464 9.33 29.09 -34.97
CA ARG A 464 10.58 29.49 -34.30
C ARG A 464 11.78 29.39 -35.25
N GLY A 465 11.88 28.33 -36.05
CA GLY A 465 12.93 28.17 -37.06
C GLY A 465 12.91 29.23 -38.18
N GLY A 466 11.74 29.83 -38.44
CA GLY A 466 11.62 30.95 -39.39
C GLY A 466 12.14 32.31 -38.91
N HIS A 467 12.49 32.46 -37.63
CA HIS A 467 12.92 33.75 -37.06
C HIS A 467 14.45 33.88 -36.86
N LEU A 468 15.22 32.78 -36.99
CA LEU A 468 16.68 32.80 -36.81
C LEU A 468 17.47 33.06 -38.11
N THR A 469 16.81 33.09 -39.27
CA THR A 469 17.43 33.32 -40.59
C THR A 469 17.38 34.78 -41.07
N GLY A 470 16.95 35.72 -40.21
CA GLY A 470 16.63 37.09 -40.62
C GLY A 470 17.65 38.19 -40.35
N ASP A 471 18.69 38.01 -39.52
CA ASP A 471 19.52 39.16 -39.10
C ASP A 471 21.01 38.87 -38.87
N ARG A 472 21.69 38.30 -39.88
CA ARG A 472 23.16 38.36 -39.98
C ARG A 472 23.56 39.22 -41.17
N ARG A 473 23.64 40.54 -40.95
CA ARG A 473 24.44 41.42 -41.82
C ARG A 473 25.93 41.27 -41.45
N PRO A 474 26.83 41.00 -42.40
CA PRO A 474 28.27 40.97 -42.12
C PRO A 474 28.81 42.40 -42.15
N LEU A 475 29.30 42.91 -41.02
CA LEU A 475 30.14 44.10 -40.99
C LEU A 475 31.60 43.66 -40.99
N LEU A 476 32.29 43.95 -42.09
CA LEU A 476 33.73 43.90 -42.26
C LEU A 476 34.39 45.20 -41.74
N ALA A 477 35.71 45.12 -41.52
CA ALA A 477 36.69 46.13 -41.07
C ALA A 477 36.87 46.21 -39.53
N GLU A 478 38.08 46.29 -38.94
CA GLU A 478 39.45 46.47 -39.42
C GLU A 478 40.41 46.21 -38.22
N ASN A 479 41.60 45.64 -38.49
CA ASN A 479 42.91 45.79 -37.80
C ASN A 479 43.08 45.74 -36.26
N GLY A 480 44.03 44.90 -35.79
CA GLY A 480 44.86 45.25 -34.60
C GLY A 480 45.35 44.14 -33.65
N SER A 481 46.43 43.43 -34.01
CA SER A 481 47.59 42.99 -33.18
C SER A 481 47.48 42.33 -31.78
N ILE A 482 48.07 41.11 -31.71
CA ILE A 482 49.15 40.63 -30.80
C ILE A 482 48.84 40.20 -29.34
N ASN A 483 49.00 38.87 -29.13
CA ASN A 483 49.49 38.08 -27.97
C ASN A 483 48.85 38.19 -26.57
N ALA A 484 48.29 37.07 -26.08
CA ALA A 484 48.84 36.31 -24.94
C ALA A 484 48.08 34.97 -24.77
N GLN A 485 48.83 33.86 -24.67
CA GLN A 485 48.34 32.53 -24.29
C GLN A 485 47.70 32.54 -22.90
N GLN A 486 46.54 31.89 -22.75
CA GLN A 486 46.12 31.24 -21.51
C GLN A 486 44.98 30.24 -21.79
N VAL A 487 45.32 28.96 -21.66
CA VAL A 487 44.50 27.85 -21.14
C VAL A 487 43.00 27.91 -21.49
N GLU A 488 42.61 27.19 -22.54
CA GLU A 488 41.23 26.78 -22.76
C GLU A 488 40.78 25.89 -21.60
N VAL A 489 40.03 26.49 -20.68
CA VAL A 489 39.06 25.79 -19.84
C VAL A 489 37.87 25.49 -20.74
N GLU A 490 37.63 24.23 -21.05
CA GLU A 490 36.38 23.73 -21.62
C GLU A 490 35.23 24.04 -20.63
N SER A 491 34.71 25.27 -20.67
CA SER A 491 33.42 25.63 -20.10
C SER A 491 32.50 26.03 -21.23
N GLY A 492 31.70 25.08 -21.68
CA GLY A 492 30.75 25.29 -22.76
C GLY A 492 30.15 23.97 -23.17
N SER A 493 29.46 23.31 -22.24
CA SER A 493 28.50 22.27 -22.60
C SER A 493 27.56 22.88 -23.64
N HIS A 494 27.77 22.50 -24.89
CA HIS A 494 26.76 22.59 -25.92
C HIS A 494 25.46 22.05 -25.30
N ALA A 495 24.50 22.95 -25.07
CA ALA A 495 23.11 22.54 -25.09
C ALA A 495 22.88 22.11 -26.54
N GLU A 496 23.07 20.81 -26.81
CA GLU A 496 22.58 20.18 -28.02
C GLU A 496 21.10 20.54 -28.10
N GLU A 497 20.74 21.41 -29.06
CA GLU A 497 19.37 21.54 -29.49
C GLU A 497 18.98 20.17 -30.03
N GLU A 498 18.31 19.35 -29.21
CA GLU A 498 17.70 18.09 -29.67
C GLU A 498 16.88 18.42 -30.92
N GLU A 499 17.29 17.88 -32.07
CA GLU A 499 16.50 17.96 -33.30
C GLU A 499 15.10 17.44 -32.97
N PHE A 500 14.08 18.29 -33.16
CA PHE A 500 12.70 17.89 -32.91
C PHE A 500 12.33 16.75 -33.85
N ASP A 501 12.39 15.52 -33.35
CA ASP A 501 11.95 14.35 -34.08
C ASP A 501 10.42 14.28 -34.08
N ALA A 502 9.84 14.80 -35.16
CA ALA A 502 8.41 14.77 -35.39
C ALA A 502 7.86 13.34 -35.42
N ALA A 503 8.67 12.35 -35.83
CA ALA A 503 8.26 10.95 -35.85
C ALA A 503 8.15 10.39 -34.44
N ASP A 504 9.11 10.70 -33.56
CA ASP A 504 9.08 10.28 -32.16
C ASP A 504 7.90 10.91 -31.39
N ALA A 505 7.67 12.21 -31.58
CA ALA A 505 6.54 12.91 -30.97
C ALA A 505 5.18 12.34 -31.42
N PHE A 506 5.08 11.93 -32.69
CA PHE A 506 3.88 11.29 -33.22
C PHE A 506 3.70 9.87 -32.66
N MET A 507 4.79 9.09 -32.56
CA MET A 507 4.76 7.73 -32.03
C MET A 507 4.34 7.71 -30.55
N HIS A 508 4.95 8.54 -29.71
CA HIS A 508 4.59 8.67 -28.30
C HIS A 508 3.13 9.08 -28.12
N GLN A 509 2.65 10.05 -28.90
CA GLN A 509 1.25 10.47 -28.82
C GLN A 509 0.28 9.38 -29.32
N ALA A 510 0.66 8.62 -30.35
CA ALA A 510 -0.14 7.50 -30.84
C ALA A 510 -0.29 6.39 -29.80
N ILE A 511 0.80 6.01 -29.12
CA ILE A 511 0.78 5.04 -28.03
C ILE A 511 -0.14 5.54 -26.91
N HIS A 512 0.05 6.78 -26.47
CA HIS A 512 -0.80 7.38 -25.43
C HIS A 512 -2.28 7.38 -25.81
N THR A 513 -2.60 7.69 -27.07
CA THR A 513 -3.99 7.69 -27.57
C THR A 513 -4.61 6.30 -27.54
N ILE A 514 -3.89 5.30 -28.05
CA ILE A 514 -4.38 3.91 -28.10
C ILE A 514 -4.53 3.36 -26.68
N GLU A 515 -3.54 3.58 -25.82
CA GLU A 515 -3.56 3.15 -24.43
C GLU A 515 -4.71 3.82 -23.68
N TYR A 516 -4.95 5.11 -23.88
CA TYR A 516 -6.07 5.80 -23.25
C TYR A 516 -7.42 5.25 -23.71
N CYS A 517 -7.67 5.13 -25.02
CA CYS A 517 -8.96 4.70 -25.56
C CYS A 517 -9.29 3.25 -25.18
N LEU A 518 -8.36 2.30 -25.37
CA LEU A 518 -8.54 0.90 -24.98
C LEU A 518 -8.53 0.74 -23.46
N GLY A 519 -7.66 1.48 -22.79
CA GLY A 519 -7.56 1.52 -21.34
C GLY A 519 -8.83 2.02 -20.68
N CYS A 520 -9.56 2.99 -21.23
CA CYS A 520 -10.83 3.44 -20.65
C CYS A 520 -11.89 2.33 -20.59
N ILE A 521 -11.96 1.48 -21.63
CA ILE A 521 -12.88 0.33 -21.65
C ILE A 521 -12.45 -0.72 -20.61
N SER A 522 -11.18 -1.08 -20.62
CA SER A 522 -10.61 -2.07 -19.70
C SER A 522 -10.71 -1.62 -18.24
N ASN A 523 -10.38 -0.35 -17.96
CA ASN A 523 -10.43 0.25 -16.63
C ASN A 523 -11.87 0.35 -16.13
N THR A 524 -12.86 0.65 -16.99
CA THR A 524 -14.27 0.64 -16.57
C THR A 524 -14.73 -0.77 -16.19
N ALA A 525 -14.43 -1.77 -17.03
CA ALA A 525 -14.76 -3.16 -16.73
C ALA A 525 -14.06 -3.67 -15.46
N SER A 526 -12.85 -3.19 -15.20
CA SER A 526 -12.05 -3.50 -14.02
C SER A 526 -12.75 -3.13 -12.69
N TYR A 527 -13.60 -2.09 -12.68
CA TYR A 527 -14.36 -1.73 -11.47
C TYR A 527 -15.40 -2.78 -11.06
N LEU A 528 -15.80 -3.71 -11.94
CA LEU A 528 -16.67 -4.85 -11.61
C LEU A 528 -16.10 -5.72 -10.49
N ARG A 529 -14.80 -5.63 -10.20
CA ARG A 529 -14.18 -6.26 -9.03
C ARG A 529 -14.81 -5.80 -7.71
N LEU A 530 -15.22 -4.53 -7.60
CA LEU A 530 -15.93 -4.01 -6.41
C LEU A 530 -17.16 -4.86 -6.12
N TRP A 531 -17.94 -5.14 -7.17
CA TRP A 531 -19.12 -6.00 -7.09
C TRP A 531 -18.74 -7.46 -6.79
N ALA A 532 -17.84 -8.07 -7.56
CA ALA A 532 -17.50 -9.48 -7.44
C ALA A 532 -17.01 -9.84 -6.03
N LEU A 533 -16.10 -9.03 -5.45
CA LEU A 533 -15.59 -9.25 -4.10
C LEU A 533 -16.66 -9.01 -3.04
N SER A 534 -17.49 -7.97 -3.17
CA SER A 534 -18.57 -7.70 -2.22
C SER A 534 -19.65 -8.80 -2.20
N LEU A 535 -19.87 -9.48 -3.33
CA LEU A 535 -20.79 -10.62 -3.41
C LEU A 535 -20.13 -11.88 -2.80
N ALA A 536 -18.86 -12.14 -3.13
CA ALA A 536 -18.12 -13.26 -2.56
C ALA A 536 -18.03 -13.15 -1.02
N HIS A 537 -17.74 -11.96 -0.49
CA HIS A 537 -17.68 -11.72 0.95
C HIS A 537 -19.03 -11.99 1.64
N ALA A 538 -20.13 -11.47 1.08
CA ALA A 538 -21.48 -11.69 1.61
C ALA A 538 -21.85 -13.18 1.62
N GLN A 539 -21.57 -13.90 0.52
CA GLN A 539 -21.88 -15.33 0.40
C GLN A 539 -21.00 -16.21 1.31
N LEU A 540 -19.72 -15.88 1.47
CA LEU A 540 -18.84 -16.62 2.37
C LEU A 540 -19.26 -16.42 3.83
N SER A 541 -19.67 -15.19 4.20
CA SER A 541 -20.26 -14.89 5.51
C SER A 541 -21.54 -15.69 5.76
N GLU A 542 -22.42 -15.79 4.75
CA GLU A 542 -23.66 -16.58 4.82
C GLU A 542 -23.39 -18.07 5.01
N VAL A 543 -22.49 -18.65 4.21
CA VAL A 543 -22.15 -20.07 4.32
C VAL A 543 -21.56 -20.38 5.70
N LEU A 544 -20.69 -19.51 6.21
CA LEU A 544 -20.07 -19.69 7.53
C LEU A 544 -21.14 -19.65 8.64
N TRP A 545 -22.08 -18.71 8.57
CA TRP A 545 -23.21 -18.66 9.51
C TRP A 545 -24.10 -19.90 9.42
N VAL A 546 -24.48 -20.31 8.22
CA VAL A 546 -25.41 -21.42 7.99
C VAL A 546 -24.79 -22.77 8.35
N MET A 547 -23.52 -23.00 8.04
CA MET A 547 -22.87 -24.28 8.27
C MET A 547 -22.36 -24.43 9.71
N VAL A 548 -21.98 -23.34 10.39
CA VAL A 548 -21.40 -23.41 11.74
C VAL A 548 -22.41 -22.98 12.81
N MET A 549 -22.90 -21.74 12.75
CA MET A 549 -23.74 -21.18 13.82
C MET A 549 -25.15 -21.79 13.87
N ARG A 550 -25.74 -22.16 12.73
CA ARG A 550 -27.06 -22.80 12.70
C ARG A 550 -27.09 -24.14 13.44
N ILE A 551 -26.00 -24.91 13.35
CA ILE A 551 -25.88 -26.22 14.04
C ILE A 551 -25.86 -26.00 15.55
N ALA A 552 -25.10 -25.00 16.03
CA ALA A 552 -25.02 -24.69 17.45
C ALA A 552 -26.38 -24.28 18.04
N LEU A 553 -27.16 -23.48 17.30
CA LEU A 553 -28.43 -22.93 17.76
C LEU A 553 -29.59 -23.96 17.84
N ARG A 554 -29.46 -25.14 17.19
CA ARG A 554 -30.51 -26.17 17.15
C ARG A 554 -30.50 -27.11 18.38
N SER A 555 -29.49 -27.02 19.24
CA SER A 555 -29.26 -27.98 20.34
C SER A 555 -30.03 -27.66 21.62
N GLN A 556 -30.30 -28.70 22.43
CA GLN A 556 -31.06 -28.64 23.71
C GLN A 556 -30.36 -27.78 24.78
N PRO A 557 -31.10 -27.13 25.72
CA PRO A 557 -30.63 -25.93 26.42
C PRO A 557 -29.38 -26.08 27.30
N TYR A 558 -29.22 -27.18 28.05
CA TYR A 558 -28.10 -27.32 29.00
C TYR A 558 -26.79 -27.80 28.35
N VAL A 559 -26.83 -28.92 27.62
CA VAL A 559 -25.66 -29.43 26.86
C VAL A 559 -25.31 -28.50 25.69
N GLY A 560 -26.34 -27.86 25.12
CA GLY A 560 -26.20 -26.89 24.03
C GLY A 560 -25.42 -25.65 24.41
N SER A 561 -25.42 -25.22 25.68
CA SER A 561 -24.67 -24.02 26.09
C SER A 561 -23.15 -24.23 26.03
N VAL A 562 -22.64 -25.38 26.48
CA VAL A 562 -21.21 -25.72 26.38
C VAL A 562 -20.80 -25.97 24.93
N MET A 563 -21.64 -26.68 24.19
CA MET A 563 -21.41 -26.93 22.76
C MET A 563 -21.44 -25.63 21.93
N LEU A 564 -22.34 -24.70 22.26
CA LEU A 564 -22.43 -23.37 21.64
C LEU A 564 -21.15 -22.57 21.89
N ALA A 565 -20.61 -22.57 23.11
CA ALA A 565 -19.36 -21.86 23.40
C ALA A 565 -18.18 -22.40 22.58
N ALA A 566 -18.05 -23.73 22.46
CA ALA A 566 -17.00 -24.35 21.65
C ALA A 566 -17.17 -24.07 20.15
N ILE A 567 -18.39 -24.20 19.62
CA ILE A 567 -18.67 -23.92 18.21
C ILE A 567 -18.52 -22.43 17.90
N PHE A 568 -18.93 -21.54 18.82
CA PHE A 568 -18.73 -20.10 18.68
C PHE A 568 -17.25 -19.72 18.69
N ALA A 569 -16.43 -20.37 19.52
CA ALA A 569 -14.97 -20.17 19.49
C ALA A 569 -14.38 -20.55 18.13
N ALA A 570 -14.81 -21.69 17.57
CA ALA A 570 -14.42 -22.12 16.22
C ALA A 570 -14.91 -21.13 15.14
N PHE A 571 -16.16 -20.67 15.24
CA PHE A 571 -16.73 -19.65 14.36
C PHE A 571 -15.93 -18.34 14.41
N ALA A 572 -15.57 -17.87 15.60
CA ALA A 572 -14.80 -16.65 15.80
C ALA A 572 -13.39 -16.75 15.19
N VAL A 573 -12.69 -17.87 15.42
CA VAL A 573 -11.35 -18.11 14.83
C VAL A 573 -11.43 -18.16 13.31
N LEU A 574 -12.42 -18.85 12.75
CA LEU A 574 -12.62 -18.95 11.31
C LEU A 574 -12.97 -17.59 10.69
N THR A 575 -13.82 -16.82 11.35
CA THR A 575 -14.22 -15.46 10.93
C THR A 575 -13.02 -14.52 10.94
N VAL A 576 -12.21 -14.51 12.01
CA VAL A 576 -11.02 -13.65 12.06
C VAL A 576 -10.00 -14.06 11.00
N SER A 577 -9.72 -15.36 10.86
CA SER A 577 -8.65 -15.83 9.97
C SER A 577 -9.01 -15.71 8.49
N ILE A 578 -10.21 -16.17 8.10
CA ILE A 578 -10.62 -16.22 6.69
C ILE A 578 -11.30 -14.91 6.28
N LEU A 579 -12.36 -14.50 6.99
CA LEU A 579 -13.14 -13.32 6.59
C LEU A 579 -12.39 -12.03 6.88
N LEU A 580 -11.77 -11.86 8.05
CA LEU A 580 -11.12 -10.58 8.38
C LEU A 580 -9.74 -10.45 7.72
N VAL A 581 -8.86 -11.46 7.89
CA VAL A 581 -7.46 -11.36 7.44
C VAL A 581 -7.32 -11.66 5.95
N MET A 582 -7.77 -12.83 5.47
CA MET A 582 -7.55 -13.23 4.08
C MET A 582 -8.39 -12.39 3.10
N GLU A 583 -9.70 -12.32 3.30
CA GLU A 583 -10.59 -11.52 2.44
C GLU A 583 -10.35 -10.01 2.61
N GLY A 584 -10.08 -9.54 3.83
CA GLY A 584 -9.71 -8.14 4.07
C GLY A 584 -8.42 -7.73 3.35
N LEU A 585 -7.38 -8.58 3.37
CA LEU A 585 -6.14 -8.32 2.62
C LEU A 585 -6.37 -8.35 1.10
N SER A 586 -7.19 -9.28 0.60
CA SER A 586 -7.59 -9.35 -0.81
C SER A 586 -8.29 -8.06 -1.25
N ALA A 587 -9.33 -7.63 -0.52
CA ALA A 587 -10.05 -6.39 -0.79
C ALA A 587 -9.13 -5.15 -0.70
N PHE A 588 -8.18 -5.13 0.25
CA PHE A 588 -7.18 -4.06 0.36
C PHE A 588 -6.31 -3.97 -0.91
N LEU A 589 -5.76 -5.09 -1.39
CA LEU A 589 -4.91 -5.11 -2.59
C LEU A 589 -5.70 -4.77 -3.86
N HIS A 590 -6.96 -5.19 -3.97
CA HIS A 590 -7.81 -4.83 -5.10
C HIS A 590 -8.19 -3.35 -5.08
N ALA A 591 -8.47 -2.76 -3.92
CA ALA A 591 -8.68 -1.32 -3.79
C ALA A 591 -7.40 -0.53 -4.14
N LEU A 592 -6.23 -1.03 -3.75
CA LEU A 592 -4.94 -0.42 -4.07
C LEU A 592 -4.67 -0.44 -5.57
N ARG A 593 -4.95 -1.57 -6.22
CA ARG A 593 -4.84 -1.68 -7.68
C ARG A 593 -5.68 -0.63 -8.39
N LEU A 594 -6.95 -0.47 -7.99
CA LEU A 594 -7.87 0.55 -8.53
C LEU A 594 -7.30 1.98 -8.44
N HIS A 595 -6.48 2.27 -7.43
CA HIS A 595 -5.85 3.58 -7.31
C HIS A 595 -4.60 3.71 -8.17
N TRP A 596 -3.75 2.69 -8.22
CA TRP A 596 -2.50 2.73 -8.99
C TRP A 596 -2.73 2.71 -10.51
N VAL A 597 -3.56 1.78 -10.99
CA VAL A 597 -3.70 1.56 -12.44
C VAL A 597 -4.83 2.41 -13.03
N GLU A 598 -5.97 2.51 -12.35
CA GLU A 598 -7.16 3.15 -12.91
C GLU A 598 -7.26 4.66 -12.57
N PHE A 599 -6.80 5.09 -11.39
CA PHE A 599 -6.86 6.49 -10.96
C PHE A 599 -5.58 7.29 -11.26
N GLN A 600 -4.41 6.80 -10.81
CA GLN A 600 -3.14 7.52 -10.93
C GLN A 600 -2.67 7.63 -12.39
N ASN A 601 -2.87 6.60 -13.22
CA ASN A 601 -2.47 6.61 -14.64
C ASN A 601 -3.10 7.76 -15.47
N LYS A 602 -4.09 8.49 -14.94
CA LYS A 602 -4.75 9.60 -15.65
C LYS A 602 -4.08 10.97 -15.46
N PHE A 603 -3.32 11.16 -14.39
CA PHE A 603 -2.74 12.47 -14.08
C PHE A 603 -1.36 12.41 -13.44
N TYR A 604 -0.93 11.23 -12.96
CA TYR A 604 0.29 11.03 -12.19
C TYR A 604 1.38 10.42 -13.05
N GLY A 605 2.43 11.18 -13.34
CA GLY A 605 3.58 10.74 -14.14
C GLY A 605 4.58 9.87 -13.36
N GLY A 606 4.75 10.11 -12.05
CA GLY A 606 5.51 9.22 -11.16
C GLY A 606 7.02 9.10 -11.41
N THR A 607 7.63 10.01 -12.19
CA THR A 607 9.06 9.96 -12.57
C THR A 607 9.99 10.76 -11.64
N GLY A 608 9.50 11.23 -10.49
CA GLY A 608 10.27 12.03 -9.56
C GLY A 608 11.24 11.22 -8.69
N TYR A 609 11.99 11.93 -7.85
CA TYR A 609 12.85 11.32 -6.84
C TYR A 609 12.61 11.91 -5.45
N LYS A 610 12.66 11.04 -4.44
CA LYS A 610 12.22 11.35 -3.07
C LYS A 610 13.27 12.16 -2.35
N PHE A 611 12.85 13.22 -1.67
CA PHE A 611 13.72 13.99 -0.80
C PHE A 611 14.06 13.19 0.47
N ASN A 612 15.29 12.70 0.55
CA ASN A 612 15.84 12.04 1.74
C ASN A 612 16.89 12.98 2.39
N PRO A 613 16.52 13.80 3.39
CA PRO A 613 17.45 14.71 4.02
C PRO A 613 18.49 13.96 4.86
N PHE A 614 19.71 14.49 4.91
CA PHE A 614 20.72 14.03 5.86
C PHE A 614 20.28 14.39 7.30
N ALA A 615 19.98 13.37 8.10
CA ALA A 615 19.59 13.53 9.50
C ALA A 615 20.20 12.42 10.36
N PHE A 616 20.62 12.75 11.58
CA PHE A 616 21.18 11.75 12.51
C PHE A 616 20.12 10.79 13.06
N THR A 617 18.85 11.19 13.08
CA THR A 617 17.75 10.36 13.59
C THR A 617 17.52 9.11 12.74
N SER A 618 17.58 9.22 11.41
CA SER A 618 17.42 8.08 10.50
C SER A 618 18.53 7.04 10.67
N ILE A 619 19.77 7.50 10.87
CA ILE A 619 20.95 6.65 11.04
C ILE A 619 20.89 5.88 12.37
N ILE A 620 20.45 6.54 13.44
CA ILE A 620 20.31 5.92 14.77
C ILE A 620 19.17 4.89 14.76
N SER A 621 18.05 5.16 14.08
CA SER A 621 16.93 4.21 13.98
C SER A 621 17.26 2.94 13.19
N ILE A 622 18.06 3.04 12.12
CA ILE A 622 18.49 1.87 11.33
C ILE A 622 19.38 0.95 12.18
N SER A 623 20.22 1.52 13.04
CA SER A 623 21.12 0.73 13.90
C SER A 623 20.45 0.11 15.14
N LEU A 624 19.26 0.55 15.51
CA LEU A 624 18.46 -0.04 16.59
C LEU A 624 17.46 -1.08 16.06
N GLY A 625 17.20 -1.06 14.75
CA GLY A 625 16.30 -2.00 14.05
C GLY A 625 16.98 -3.22 13.44
N ASN A 626 18.32 -3.30 13.52
CA ASN A 626 19.13 -4.51 13.35
C ASN A 626 19.73 -4.87 14.71
#